data_AF-A0A5F0K838-F1
#
_entry.id   AF-A0A5F0K838-F1
#
_cell.length_a   1.000
_cell.length_b   1.000
_cell.length_c   1.000
_cell.angle_alpha   90.00
_cell.angle_beta   90.00
_cell.angle_gamma   90.00
#
_symmetry.space_group_name_H-M   'P 1'
#
loop_
_entity.id
_entity.type
_entity.pdbx_description
1 polymer ?
#
loop_
_entity_poly.entity_id
_entity_poly.type
_entity_poly.pdbx_seq_one_letter_code
_entity_poly.pdbx_strand_id
1 'polypeptide(L)' 'MILRDLGEYLAEHRRVSRQELARRFHTSEDAVEAMLGVWMRKGRVAKRETRLCGGSCCGKSEEVMFEWCEPGRIGLVQRG' A
#
# COMPACT_ATOMS: atom_id res chain seq x y z
N MET A 1 14.17 -11.94 -0.33
CA MET A 1 14.78 -11.25 -1.46
C MET A 1 13.70 -10.71 -2.38
N ILE A 2 13.76 -9.41 -2.61
CA ILE A 2 12.78 -8.42 -3.08
C ILE A 2 11.46 -8.38 -2.30
N LEU A 3 10.73 -9.49 -2.20
CA LEU A 3 9.45 -9.49 -1.49
C LEU A 3 9.72 -9.18 0.00
N ARG A 4 10.50 -10.02 0.69
CA ARG A 4 10.81 -9.82 2.11
C ARG A 4 11.34 -8.40 2.40
N ASP A 5 12.25 -7.90 1.56
CA ASP A 5 12.85 -6.58 1.71
C ASP A 5 11.82 -5.45 1.52
N LEU A 6 10.85 -5.62 0.61
CA LEU A 6 9.75 -4.67 0.41
C LEU A 6 8.80 -4.64 1.62
N GLY A 7 8.50 -5.81 2.20
CA GLY A 7 7.72 -5.92 3.42
C GLY A 7 8.44 -5.32 4.64
N GLU A 8 9.73 -5.60 4.79
CA GLU A 8 10.59 -5.04 5.85
C GLU A 8 10.69 -3.52 5.74
N TYR A 9 10.95 -3.00 4.53
CA TYR A 9 11.00 -1.57 4.27
C TYR A 9 9.69 -0.87 4.62
N LEU A 10 8.54 -1.45 4.23
CA LEU A 10 7.24 -0.90 4.56
C LEU A 10 6.95 -0.98 6.08
N ALA A 11 7.41 -2.03 6.76
CA ALA A 11 7.29 -2.16 8.20
C ALA A 11 8.10 -1.11 8.96
N GLU A 12 9.31 -0.79 8.49
CA GLU A 12 10.18 0.26 9.04
C GLU A 12 9.59 1.65 8.83
N HIS A 13 9.12 1.95 7.63
CA HIS A 13 8.62 3.28 7.26
C HIS A 13 7.16 3.51 7.68
N ARG A 14 6.46 2.45 8.11
CA ARG A 14 5.03 2.40 8.51
C ARG A 14 4.04 2.73 7.40
N ARG A 15 4.31 3.72 6.57
CA ARG A 15 3.42 4.18 5.50
C ARG A 15 4.23 4.74 4.34
N VAL A 16 4.01 4.20 3.13
CA VAL A 16 4.77 4.57 1.91
C VAL A 16 3.84 4.58 0.70
N SER A 17 4.05 5.51 -0.24
CA SER A 17 3.27 5.54 -1.48
C SER A 17 3.67 4.40 -2.43
N ARG A 18 2.73 3.97 -3.29
CA ARG A 18 2.99 2.95 -4.31
C ARG A 18 4.11 3.36 -5.27
N GLN A 19 4.13 4.63 -5.66
CA GLN A 19 5.15 5.21 -6.53
C GLN A 19 6.54 5.17 -5.89
N GLU A 20 6.65 5.49 -4.60
CA GLU A 20 7.94 5.48 -3.90
C GLU A 20 8.50 4.06 -3.80
N LEU A 21 7.65 3.08 -3.48
CA LEU A 21 8.04 1.67 -3.51
C LEU A 21 8.49 1.22 -4.91
N ALA A 22 7.74 1.60 -5.95
CA ALA A 22 8.08 1.26 -7.33
C ALA A 22 9.46 1.81 -7.73
N ARG A 23 9.73 3.09 -7.39
CA ARG A 23 11.02 3.74 -7.66
C ARG A 23 12.16 3.12 -6.86
N ARG A 24 11.97 2.86 -5.57
CA ARG A 24 13.00 2.33 -4.66
C ARG A 24 13.43 0.90 -5.02
N PHE A 25 12.47 0.08 -5.44
CA PHE A 25 12.68 -1.33 -5.79
C PHE A 25 12.85 -1.55 -7.30
N HIS A 26 12.93 -0.47 -8.08
CA HIS A 26 13.08 -0.49 -9.54
C HIS A 26 12.08 -1.43 -10.23
N THR A 27 10.81 -1.33 -9.82
CA THR A 27 9.72 -2.20 -10.28
C THR A 27 8.48 -1.38 -10.66
N SER A 28 7.49 -2.01 -11.30
CA SER A 28 6.24 -1.32 -11.64
C SER A 28 5.32 -1.19 -10.43
N GLU A 29 4.45 -0.18 -10.45
CA GLU A 29 3.43 0.02 -9.42
C GLU A 29 2.52 -1.21 -9.25
N ASP A 30 2.15 -1.86 -10.37
CA ASP A 30 1.35 -3.09 -10.35
C ASP A 30 2.11 -4.27 -9.74
N ALA A 31 3.43 -4.36 -9.97
CA ALA A 31 4.26 -5.38 -9.35
C ALA A 31 4.39 -5.17 -7.84
N VAL A 32 4.54 -3.92 -7.37
CA VAL A 32 4.50 -3.59 -5.93
C VAL A 32 3.20 -4.07 -5.32
N GLU A 33 2.08 -3.78 -5.97
CA GLU A 33 0.76 -4.16 -5.48
C GLU A 33 0.58 -5.69 -5.42
N ALA A 34 0.97 -6.39 -6.48
CA ALA A 34 0.94 -7.85 -6.53
C ALA A 34 1.82 -8.49 -5.43
N MET A 35 3.02 -7.96 -5.20
CA MET A 35 3.93 -8.43 -4.16
C MET A 35 3.38 -8.17 -2.76
N LEU A 36 2.86 -6.96 -2.52
CA LEU A 36 2.24 -6.59 -1.23
C LEU A 36 0.96 -7.37 -0.94
N GLY A 37 0.27 -7.86 -1.97
CA GLY A 37 -0.94 -8.65 -1.85
C GLY A 37 -0.78 -9.89 -0.96
N VAL A 38 0.44 -10.42 -0.80
CA VAL A 38 0.74 -11.51 0.15
C VAL A 38 0.56 -11.07 1.60
N TRP A 39 0.99 -9.86 1.98
CA TRP A 39 0.81 -9.34 3.35
C TRP A 39 -0.56 -8.73 3.57
N MET A 40 -1.19 -8.17 2.54
CA MET A 40 -2.58 -7.73 2.62
C MET A 40 -3.50 -8.90 3.00
N ARG A 41 -3.32 -10.05 2.36
CA ARG A 41 -4.04 -11.30 2.72
C ARG A 41 -3.75 -11.78 4.15
N LYS A 42 -2.57 -11.47 4.69
CA LYS A 42 -2.18 -11.77 6.07
C LYS A 42 -2.63 -10.69 7.08
N GLY A 43 -3.30 -9.63 6.62
CA GLY A 43 -3.71 -8.51 7.46
C GLY A 43 -2.55 -7.65 7.99
N ARG A 44 -1.37 -7.73 7.36
CA ARG A 44 -0.16 -6.99 7.76
C ARG A 44 0.09 -5.72 6.94
N VAL A 45 -0.61 -5.57 5.81
CA VAL A 45 -0.53 -4.37 4.98
C VAL A 45 -1.94 -3.93 4.60
N ALA A 46 -2.20 -2.63 4.67
CA ALA A 46 -3.43 -2.01 4.20
C ALA A 46 -3.14 -1.09 3.01
N LYS A 47 -3.93 -1.24 1.94
CA LYS A 47 -3.97 -0.29 0.82
C LYS A 47 -4.95 0.84 1.16
N ARG A 48 -4.55 2.08 0.91
CA ARG A 48 -5.36 3.29 1.03
C ARG A 48 -5.32 4.01 -0.30
N GLU A 49 -6.48 4.14 -0.93
CA GLU A 49 -6.63 4.89 -2.17
C GLU A 49 -7.34 6.20 -1.83
N THR A 50 -6.67 7.31 -2.10
CA THR A 50 -7.28 8.63 -1.94
C THR A 50 -7.66 9.15 -3.32
N ARG A 51 -8.96 9.14 -3.59
CA ARG A 51 -9.54 9.81 -4.76
C ARG A 51 -9.84 11.25 -4.38
N LEU A 52 -9.02 12.18 -4.82
CA LEU A 52 -9.29 13.61 -4.67
C LEU A 52 -10.36 14.02 -5.68
N CYS A 53 -11.63 13.90 -5.28
CA CYS A 53 -12.78 14.44 -6.01
C CYS A 53 -13.14 15.80 -5.40
N GLY A 54 -12.57 16.88 -5.94
CA GLY A 54 -12.94 18.25 -5.60
C GLY A 54 -13.60 18.93 -6.78
N GLY A 55 -14.88 18.61 -7.06
CA GLY A 55 -15.75 19.39 -7.96
C GLY A 55 -15.42 19.39 -9.47
N SER A 56 -16.31 18.79 -10.26
CA SER A 56 -16.62 18.96 -11.70
C SER A 56 -15.55 19.24 -12.80
N CYS A 57 -14.26 19.45 -12.51
CA CYS A 57 -13.30 19.99 -13.49
C CYS A 57 -12.04 19.16 -13.72
N CYS A 58 -11.55 18.43 -12.72
CA CYS A 58 -10.09 18.36 -12.59
C CYS A 58 -9.51 16.94 -12.67
N GLY A 59 -8.30 16.86 -13.25
CA GLY A 59 -7.55 15.65 -13.58
C GLY A 59 -7.45 14.64 -12.44
N LYS A 60 -7.90 13.42 -12.72
CA LYS A 60 -7.99 12.29 -11.79
C LYS A 60 -6.60 11.86 -11.33
N SER A 61 -6.16 12.38 -10.19
CA SER A 61 -4.96 11.90 -9.51
C SER A 61 -5.40 10.89 -8.46
N GLU A 62 -5.14 9.61 -8.70
CA GLU A 62 -5.38 8.53 -7.73
C GLU A 62 -4.09 8.30 -6.96
N GLU A 63 -4.05 8.77 -5.71
CA GLU A 63 -2.90 8.52 -4.83
C GLU A 63 -3.11 7.21 -4.07
N VAL A 64 -2.19 6.27 -4.26
CA VAL A 64 -2.21 4.97 -3.60
C VAL A 64 -1.10 4.90 -2.56
N MET A 65 -1.47 4.55 -1.33
CA MET A 65 -0.57 4.47 -0.19
C MET A 65 -0.73 3.13 0.51
N PHE A 66 0.40 2.55 0.93
CA PHE A 66 0.43 1.32 1.69
C PHE A 66 0.84 1.63 3.13
N GLU A 67 0.20 0.95 4.07
CA GLU A 67 0.45 1.09 5.50
C GLU A 67 0.70 -0.30 6.12
N TRP A 68 1.73 -0.42 6.95
CA TRP A 68 2.01 -1.64 7.70
C TRP A 68 1.14 -1.71 8.96
N CYS A 69 0.37 -2.80 9.08
CA CYS A 69 -0.46 -3.08 10.23
C CYS A 69 0.30 -3.99 11.21
N GLU A 70 0.52 -3.51 12.43
CA GLU A 70 1.13 -4.33 13.48
C GLU A 70 0.22 -5.53 13.83
N PRO A 71 0.81 -6.69 14.15
CA PRO A 71 0.06 -7.91 14.48
C PRO A 71 -0.82 -7.85 15.75
N GLY A 72 -1.06 -6.67 16.33
CA GLY A 72 -1.95 -6.48 17.48
C GLY A 72 -3.33 -5.89 17.16
N ARG A 73 -3.63 -5.54 15.90
CA ARG A 73 -4.91 -4.91 15.50
C ARG A 73 -5.64 -5.61 14.35
N ILE A 74 -5.41 -6.90 14.14
CA ILE A 74 -6.22 -7.74 13.24
C ILE A 74 -7.53 -8.12 13.95
N GLY A 75 -8.31 -7.11 14.31
CA GLY A 75 -9.69 -7.23 14.74
C GLY A 75 -10.52 -6.31 13.86
N LEU A 76 -11.51 -6.88 13.17
CA LEU A 76 -12.54 -6.20 12.39
C LEU A 76 -12.11 -5.81 10.96
N VAL A 77 -12.18 -6.81 10.07
CA VAL A 77 -12.67 -6.54 8.71
C VAL A 77 -14.11 -6.04 8.87
N GLN A 78 -14.30 -4.72 8.94
CA GLN A 78 -15.63 -4.11 8.84
C GLN A 78 -16.02 -4.15 7.36
N ARG A 79 -16.61 -5.27 6.94
CA ARG A 79 -17.43 -5.35 5.72
C ARG A 79 -18.78 -4.75 6.07
N GLY A 80 -19.00 -3.52 5.63
CA GLY A 80 -20.34 -2.97 5.47
C GLY A 80 -21.00 -3.50 4.20
#